data_AF-A0A1L5KJY5-F1
#
_entry.id   AF-A0A1L5KJY5-F1
#
_cell.length_a   1.000
_cell.length_b   1.000
_cell.length_c   1.000
_cell.angle_alpha   90.00
_cell.angle_beta   90.00
_cell.angle_gamma   90.00
#
_symmetry.space_group_name_H-M   'P 1'
#
loop_
_entity.id
_entity.type
_entity.pdbx_description
1 polymer ?
#
loop_
_entity_poly.entity_id
_entity_poly.type
_entity_poly.pdbx_seq_one_letter_code
_entity_poly.pdbx_strand_id
1 'polypeptide(L)'
;MNKLSKGTSRKAALLISAALSLTLLVSVPLVLKQARKAEESLSSGLAPQILRFHVLANSNSKEDQDLKLEVKQLLIDTMYEDLDGRELSKDELISYVTEHKEELEHTAESFMRSEGYAYPADIRIERCYFPTKVYGDVTFPCGD
;
A
#
# COMPACT_ATOMS: atom_id res chain seq x y z
N MET A 1 35.61 -34.14 -47.64
CA MET A 1 34.17 -34.34 -47.34
C MET A 1 33.78 -33.76 -45.95
N ASN A 2 33.82 -32.43 -45.73
CA ASN A 2 33.52 -31.86 -44.38
C ASN A 2 32.64 -30.58 -44.38
N LYS A 3 32.01 -30.23 -45.51
CA LYS A 3 31.10 -29.06 -45.58
C LYS A 3 29.63 -29.39 -45.27
N LEU A 4 29.20 -30.64 -45.48
CA LEU A 4 27.81 -31.07 -45.27
C LEU A 4 27.44 -31.21 -43.79
N SER A 5 28.34 -31.73 -42.93
CA SER A 5 28.10 -31.92 -41.49
C SER A 5 28.01 -30.60 -40.70
N LYS A 6 28.85 -29.61 -41.03
CA LYS A 6 28.85 -28.28 -40.40
C LYS A 6 27.56 -27.48 -40.66
N GLY A 7 26.91 -27.69 -41.81
CA GLY A 7 25.66 -27.01 -42.17
C GLY A 7 24.45 -27.50 -41.36
N THR A 8 24.38 -28.81 -41.12
CA THR A 8 23.29 -29.45 -40.37
C THR A 8 23.34 -29.10 -38.88
N SER A 9 24.54 -29.08 -38.27
CA SER A 9 24.73 -28.69 -36.87
C SER A 9 24.38 -27.22 -36.61
N ARG A 10 24.72 -26.30 -37.53
CA ARG A 10 24.33 -24.88 -37.44
C ARG A 10 22.82 -24.68 -37.54
N LYS A 11 22.15 -25.41 -38.43
CA LYS A 11 20.68 -25.39 -38.56
C LYS A 11 20.00 -25.94 -37.31
N ALA A 12 20.50 -27.04 -36.75
CA ALA A 12 20.00 -27.60 -35.51
C ALA A 12 20.16 -26.63 -34.32
N ALA A 13 21.33 -26.00 -34.19
CA ALA A 13 21.57 -24.98 -33.17
C ALA A 13 20.63 -23.76 -33.32
N LEU A 14 20.38 -23.30 -34.55
CA LEU A 14 19.44 -22.22 -34.83
C LEU A 14 18.01 -22.59 -34.42
N LEU A 15 17.56 -23.81 -34.74
CA LEU A 15 16.23 -24.31 -34.37
C LEU A 15 16.06 -24.45 -32.85
N ILE A 16 17.09 -24.96 -32.15
CA ILE A 16 17.09 -25.08 -30.68
C ILE A 16 17.05 -23.69 -30.03
N SER A 17 17.86 -22.75 -30.51
CA SER A 17 17.84 -21.36 -30.00
C SER A 17 16.50 -20.67 -30.27
N ALA A 18 15.87 -20.90 -31.42
CA ALA A 18 14.56 -20.35 -31.75
C ALA A 18 13.47 -20.96 -30.86
N ALA A 19 13.53 -22.26 -30.58
CA ALA A 19 12.62 -22.93 -29.67
C ALA A 19 12.78 -22.40 -28.22
N LEU A 20 14.01 -22.26 -27.73
CA LEU A 20 14.29 -21.68 -26.41
C LEU A 20 13.79 -20.24 -26.28
N SER A 21 14.07 -19.39 -27.28
CA SER A 21 13.59 -18.02 -27.32
C SER A 21 12.05 -17.95 -27.35
N LEU A 22 11.40 -18.82 -28.13
CA LEU A 22 9.94 -18.90 -28.18
C LEU A 22 9.34 -19.37 -26.85
N THR A 23 9.97 -20.36 -26.19
CA THR A 23 9.52 -20.80 -24.86
C THR A 23 9.65 -19.68 -23.83
N LEU A 24 10.73 -18.90 -23.85
CA LEU A 24 10.93 -17.78 -22.94
C LEU A 24 9.92 -16.65 -23.20
N LEU A 25 9.67 -16.33 -24.48
CA LEU A 25 8.69 -15.33 -24.89
C LEU A 25 7.26 -15.65 -24.43
N VAL A 26 6.93 -16.93 -24.23
CA VAL A 26 5.61 -17.35 -23.75
C VAL A 26 5.58 -17.56 -22.23
N SER A 27 6.63 -18.17 -21.66
CA SER A 27 6.66 -18.52 -20.23
C SER A 27 6.78 -17.30 -19.33
N VAL A 28 7.62 -16.32 -19.69
CA VAL A 28 7.82 -15.11 -18.89
C VAL A 28 6.53 -14.30 -18.72
N PRO A 29 5.79 -13.91 -19.78
CA PRO A 29 4.55 -13.17 -19.59
C PRO A 29 3.47 -14.00 -18.88
N LEU A 30 3.48 -15.33 -19.01
CA LEU A 30 2.57 -16.20 -18.27
C LEU A 30 2.87 -16.16 -16.77
N VAL A 31 4.14 -16.29 -16.37
CA VAL A 31 4.58 -16.19 -14.97
C VAL A 31 4.26 -14.81 -14.39
N LEU A 32 4.51 -13.74 -15.15
CA LEU A 32 4.17 -12.37 -14.72
C LEU A 32 2.67 -12.15 -14.55
N LYS A 33 1.84 -12.72 -15.45
CA LYS A 33 0.36 -12.67 -15.31
C LYS A 33 -0.12 -13.43 -14.08
N GLN A 34 0.46 -14.60 -13.81
CA GLN A 34 0.15 -15.39 -12.62
C GLN A 34 0.50 -14.63 -11.33
N ALA A 35 1.70 -14.03 -11.28
CA ALA A 35 2.14 -13.22 -10.15
C ALA A 35 1.21 -12.03 -9.90
N ARG A 36 0.84 -11.28 -10.95
CA ARG A 36 -0.10 -10.15 -10.84
C ARG A 36 -1.47 -10.57 -10.33
N LYS A 37 -2.02 -11.69 -10.83
CA LYS A 37 -3.30 -12.21 -10.34
C LYS A 37 -3.25 -12.59 -8.86
N ALA A 38 -2.15 -13.19 -8.41
CA ALA A 38 -1.96 -13.53 -7.01
C ALA A 38 -1.95 -12.28 -6.14
N GLU A 39 -1.17 -11.26 -6.52
CA GLU A 39 -1.12 -9.96 -5.84
C GLU A 39 -2.50 -9.27 -5.80
N GLU A 40 -3.20 -9.23 -6.93
CA GLU A 40 -4.53 -8.62 -7.04
C GLU A 40 -5.56 -9.35 -6.17
N SER A 41 -5.51 -10.69 -6.12
CA SER A 41 -6.40 -11.48 -5.26
C SER A 41 -6.16 -11.20 -3.78
N LEU A 42 -4.90 -11.12 -3.35
CA LEU A 42 -4.53 -10.79 -1.97
C LEU A 42 -4.98 -9.37 -1.62
N SER A 43 -4.66 -8.42 -2.48
CA SER A 43 -5.03 -7.02 -2.35
C SER A 43 -6.55 -6.82 -2.24
N SER A 44 -7.32 -7.48 -3.11
CA SER A 44 -8.79 -7.40 -3.12
C SER A 44 -9.42 -8.04 -1.88
N GLY A 45 -8.79 -9.05 -1.27
CA GLY A 45 -9.25 -9.65 -0.03
C GLY A 45 -8.95 -8.80 1.21
N LEU A 46 -7.85 -8.05 1.19
CA LEU A 46 -7.42 -7.20 2.30
C LEU A 46 -8.08 -5.82 2.29
N ALA A 47 -8.29 -5.23 1.10
CA ALA A 47 -8.82 -3.87 0.96
C ALA A 47 -10.14 -3.59 1.70
N PRO A 48 -11.12 -4.53 1.77
CA PRO A 48 -12.36 -4.31 2.52
C PRO A 48 -12.15 -4.28 4.04
N GLN A 49 -11.10 -4.93 4.54
CA GLN A 49 -10.83 -5.14 5.97
C GLN A 49 -10.02 -4.00 6.61
N ILE A 50 -9.51 -3.06 5.80
CA ILE A 50 -8.72 -1.93 6.31
C ILE A 50 -9.58 -0.66 6.50
N LEU A 51 -9.24 0.11 7.53
CA LEU A 51 -9.66 1.49 7.69
C LEU A 51 -8.53 2.41 7.24
N ARG A 52 -8.82 3.34 6.32
CA ARG A 52 -7.79 4.25 5.79
C ARG A 52 -7.72 5.49 6.66
N PHE A 53 -6.53 5.74 7.20
CA PHE A 53 -6.26 6.91 8.02
C PHE A 53 -5.65 8.04 7.18
N HIS A 54 -6.28 9.22 7.22
CA HIS A 54 -5.83 10.41 6.50
C HIS A 54 -5.77 11.61 7.44
N VAL A 55 -4.62 12.27 7.46
CA VAL A 55 -4.45 13.55 8.15
C VAL A 55 -4.41 14.66 7.09
N LEU A 56 -5.23 15.68 7.25
CA LEU A 56 -5.21 16.89 6.41
C LEU A 56 -4.27 17.91 7.05
N ALA A 57 -3.32 18.42 6.28
CA ALA A 57 -2.45 19.50 6.73
C ALA A 57 -3.19 20.83 6.64
N ASN A 58 -2.82 21.78 7.49
CA ASN A 58 -3.37 23.14 7.45
C ASN A 58 -3.01 23.87 6.14
N SER A 59 -1.86 23.59 5.54
CA SER A 59 -1.47 24.11 4.23
C SER A 59 -0.48 23.20 3.47
N ASN A 60 -0.06 23.64 2.28
CA ASN A 60 0.97 22.97 1.46
C ASN A 60 2.41 23.41 1.81
N SER A 61 2.60 24.21 2.86
CA SER A 61 3.95 24.58 3.33
C SER A 61 4.73 23.34 3.76
N LYS A 62 6.06 23.40 3.72
CA LYS A 62 6.87 22.27 4.13
C LYS A 62 6.63 21.95 5.61
N GLU A 63 6.51 23.00 6.42
CA GLU A 63 6.28 22.95 7.85
C GLU A 63 4.96 22.21 8.17
N ASP A 64 3.86 22.55 7.49
CA ASP A 64 2.56 21.91 7.75
C ASP A 64 2.52 20.47 7.22
N GLN A 65 3.26 20.16 6.15
CA GLN A 65 3.38 18.80 5.64
C GLN A 65 4.24 17.92 6.55
N ASP A 66 5.29 18.46 7.15
CA ASP A 66 6.12 17.76 8.13
C ASP A 66 5.32 17.52 9.43
N LEU A 67 4.65 18.54 9.97
CA LEU A 67 3.77 18.42 11.14
C LEU A 67 2.66 17.38 10.93
N LYS A 68 2.06 17.34 9.73
CA LYS A 68 1.07 16.32 9.36
C LYS A 68 1.61 14.89 9.52
N LEU A 69 2.86 14.64 9.16
CA LEU A 69 3.46 13.31 9.27
C LEU A 69 3.69 12.93 10.74
N GLU A 70 4.09 13.90 11.56
CA GLU A 70 4.28 13.71 13.00
C GLU A 70 2.96 13.45 13.73
N VAL A 71 1.93 14.27 13.50
CA VAL A 71 0.59 14.06 14.04
C VAL A 71 0.02 12.70 13.61
N LYS A 72 0.24 12.33 12.35
CA LYS A 72 -0.18 11.01 11.84
C LYS A 72 0.50 9.88 12.61
N GLN A 73 1.81 9.97 12.84
CA GLN A 73 2.56 8.94 13.54
C GLN A 73 2.13 8.85 15.01
N LEU A 74 2.02 9.98 15.69
CA LEU A 74 1.52 10.08 17.06
C LEU A 74 0.20 9.34 17.23
N LEU A 75 -0.81 9.66 16.42
CA LEU A 75 -2.13 9.05 16.56
C LEU A 75 -2.11 7.55 16.26
N ILE A 76 -1.30 7.10 15.29
CA ILE A 76 -1.14 5.66 15.03
C ILE A 76 -0.54 4.96 16.25
N ASP A 77 0.49 5.53 16.85
CA ASP A 77 1.18 4.95 18.00
C ASP A 77 0.26 4.93 19.23
N THR A 78 -0.47 6.03 19.50
CA THR A 78 -1.47 6.09 20.58
C THR A 78 -2.52 5.00 20.43
N MET A 79 -3.12 4.86 19.23
CA MET A 79 -4.12 3.81 19.01
C MET A 79 -3.52 2.41 19.14
N TYR A 80 -2.27 2.20 18.72
CA TYR A 80 -1.61 0.90 18.83
C TYR A 80 -1.32 0.51 20.29
N GLU A 81 -0.89 1.47 21.09
CA GLU A 81 -0.65 1.32 22.53
C GLU A 81 -1.96 1.04 23.30
N ASP A 82 -3.00 1.83 23.07
CA ASP A 82 -4.32 1.68 23.73
C ASP A 82 -4.97 0.32 23.43
N LEU A 83 -4.73 -0.20 22.22
CA LEU A 83 -5.27 -1.49 21.79
C LEU A 83 -4.40 -2.67 22.21
N ASP A 84 -3.26 -2.44 22.87
CA ASP A 84 -2.27 -3.45 23.29
C ASP A 84 -1.84 -4.35 22.11
N GLY A 85 -1.70 -3.74 20.93
CA GLY A 85 -1.36 -4.44 19.69
C GLY A 85 -2.36 -5.49 19.21
N ARG A 86 -3.60 -5.50 19.73
CA ARG A 86 -4.63 -6.45 19.31
C ARG A 86 -5.04 -6.23 17.86
N GLU A 87 -5.23 -7.34 17.13
CA GLU A 87 -5.84 -7.31 15.81
C GLU A 87 -7.35 -7.06 15.96
N LEU A 88 -7.81 -5.93 15.42
CA LEU A 88 -9.23 -5.59 15.37
C LEU A 88 -9.78 -5.75 13.96
N SER A 89 -11.05 -6.15 13.88
CA SER A 89 -11.83 -5.97 12.67
C SER A 89 -12.02 -4.49 12.35
N LYS A 90 -12.33 -4.18 11.09
CA LYS A 90 -12.63 -2.81 10.65
C LYS A 90 -13.73 -2.15 11.48
N ASP A 91 -14.78 -2.91 11.80
CA ASP A 91 -15.92 -2.38 12.54
C ASP A 91 -15.55 -2.09 14.00
N GLU A 92 -14.75 -2.94 14.64
CA GLU A 92 -14.23 -2.70 15.99
C GLU A 92 -13.32 -1.47 16.04
N LEU A 93 -12.46 -1.29 15.03
CA LEU A 93 -11.61 -0.11 14.94
C LEU A 93 -12.44 1.17 14.71
N ILE A 94 -13.50 1.12 13.91
CA ILE A 94 -14.43 2.25 13.75
C ILE A 94 -15.11 2.59 15.08
N SER A 95 -15.57 1.58 15.82
CA SER A 95 -16.18 1.78 17.14
C SER A 95 -15.20 2.42 18.11
N TYR A 96 -13.97 1.91 18.20
CA TYR A 96 -12.93 2.48 19.07
C TYR A 96 -12.62 3.94 18.70
N VAL A 97 -12.36 4.26 17.42
CA VAL A 97 -12.08 5.65 17.00
C VAL A 97 -13.27 6.57 17.27
N THR A 98 -14.50 6.05 17.17
CA THR A 98 -15.71 6.85 17.47
C THR A 98 -15.86 7.12 18.97
N GLU A 99 -15.57 6.13 19.81
CA GLU A 99 -15.66 6.25 21.28
C GLU A 99 -14.56 7.16 21.85
N HIS A 100 -13.34 7.03 21.32
CA HIS A 100 -12.16 7.78 21.78
C HIS A 100 -11.88 9.05 20.96
N LYS A 101 -12.85 9.47 20.13
CA LYS A 101 -12.68 10.60 19.21
C LYS A 101 -12.14 11.85 19.90
N GLU A 102 -12.80 12.28 20.97
CA GLU A 102 -12.46 13.51 21.69
C GLU A 102 -11.06 13.44 22.33
N GLU A 103 -10.67 12.26 22.82
CA GLU A 103 -9.36 12.04 23.42
C GLU A 103 -8.25 12.10 22.37
N LEU A 104 -8.47 11.50 21.20
CA LEU A 104 -7.53 11.53 20.08
C LEU A 104 -7.37 12.95 19.53
N GLU A 105 -8.47 13.70 19.39
CA GLU A 105 -8.42 15.13 18.99
C GLU A 105 -7.61 15.95 20.00
N HIS A 106 -7.90 15.82 21.29
CA HIS A 106 -7.18 16.53 22.34
C HIS A 106 -5.68 16.17 22.37
N THR A 107 -5.35 14.90 22.11
CA THR A 107 -3.98 14.42 22.01
C THR A 107 -3.24 15.09 20.85
N ALA A 108 -3.85 15.13 19.66
CA ALA A 108 -3.28 15.81 18.50
C ALA A 108 -3.11 17.31 18.74
N GLU A 109 -4.11 17.98 19.32
CA GLU A 109 -4.04 19.42 19.63
C GLU A 109 -2.96 19.73 20.66
N SER A 110 -2.83 18.90 21.69
CA SER A 110 -1.80 19.06 22.72
C SER A 110 -0.40 18.93 22.14
N PHE A 111 -0.20 17.95 21.26
CA PHE A 111 1.06 17.76 20.54
C PHE A 111 1.37 18.93 19.59
N MET A 112 0.42 19.34 18.75
CA MET A 112 0.62 20.49 17.86
C MET A 112 0.97 21.76 18.66
N ARG A 113 0.34 21.94 19.83
CA ARG A 113 0.63 23.07 20.73
C ARG A 113 2.03 23.00 21.33
N SER A 114 2.54 21.81 21.68
CA SER A 114 3.92 21.68 22.16
C SER A 114 4.95 21.99 21.07
N GLU A 115 4.62 21.71 19.81
CA GLU A 115 5.43 22.08 18.64
C GLU A 115 5.26 23.56 18.22
N GLY A 116 4.44 24.33 18.94
CA GLY A 116 4.25 25.77 18.71
C GLY A 116 3.09 26.14 17.77
N TYR A 117 2.23 25.18 17.43
CA TYR A 117 1.07 25.37 16.55
C TYR A 117 -0.24 25.38 17.34
N ALA A 118 -1.10 26.37 17.08
CA ALA A 118 -2.41 26.49 17.71
C ALA A 118 -3.55 26.04 16.76
N TYR A 119 -3.38 24.88 16.11
CA TYR A 119 -4.39 24.32 15.19
C TYR A 119 -5.40 23.46 15.95
N PRO A 120 -6.70 23.53 15.59
CA PRO A 120 -7.69 22.58 16.08
C PRO A 120 -7.55 21.23 15.35
N ALA A 121 -7.99 20.15 16.00
CA ALA A 121 -8.11 18.83 15.38
C ALA A 121 -9.59 18.43 15.25
N ASP A 122 -9.95 17.81 14.13
CA ASP A 122 -11.29 17.22 13.93
C ASP A 122 -11.14 15.87 13.22
N ILE A 123 -11.56 14.80 13.90
CA ILE A 123 -11.48 13.42 13.44
C ILE A 123 -12.88 12.98 12.99
N ARG A 124 -12.97 12.40 11.79
CA ARG A 124 -14.23 11.91 11.24
C ARG A 124 -14.06 10.55 10.60
N ILE A 125 -15.08 9.71 10.77
CA ILE A 125 -15.25 8.48 10.01
C ILE A 125 -16.20 8.79 8.85
N GLU A 126 -15.67 8.76 7.63
CA GLU A 126 -16.41 9.07 6.42
C GLU A 126 -16.18 8.00 5.36
N ARG A 127 -17.15 7.87 4.44
CA ARG A 127 -16.95 7.15 3.16
C ARG A 127 -16.55 8.18 2.12
N CYS A 128 -15.40 7.97 1.49
CA CYS A 128 -14.88 8.88 0.52
C CYS A 128 -14.06 8.13 -0.52
N TYR A 129 -14.06 8.67 -1.74
CA TYR A 129 -13.22 8.15 -2.80
C TYR A 129 -11.75 8.24 -2.39
N PHE A 130 -11.03 7.14 -2.61
CA PHE A 130 -9.59 7.11 -2.49
C PHE A 130 -8.94 6.47 -3.73
N PRO A 131 -7.76 6.96 -4.15
CA PRO A 131 -7.04 6.36 -5.25
C PRO A 131 -6.36 5.05 -4.83
N THR A 132 -5.91 4.30 -5.84
CA THR A 132 -5.00 3.17 -5.66
C THR A 132 -3.70 3.64 -4.99
N LYS A 133 -3.21 2.88 -4.00
CA LYS A 133 -1.96 3.16 -3.28
C LYS A 133 -1.06 1.93 -3.28
N VAL A 134 0.24 2.14 -3.45
CA VAL A 134 1.25 1.07 -3.40
C VAL A 134 2.10 1.30 -2.14
N TYR A 135 2.17 0.29 -1.28
CA TYR A 135 3.01 0.26 -0.09
C TYR A 135 3.95 -0.94 -0.20
N GLY A 136 5.24 -0.68 -0.46
CA GLY A 136 6.21 -1.75 -0.71
C GLY A 136 5.75 -2.67 -1.84
N ASP A 137 5.53 -3.95 -1.50
CA ASP A 137 5.09 -4.99 -2.43
C ASP A 137 3.56 -5.19 -2.45
N VAL A 138 2.80 -4.34 -1.76
CA VAL A 138 1.33 -4.44 -1.68
C VAL A 138 0.67 -3.25 -2.35
N THR A 139 -0.09 -3.52 -3.40
CA THR A 139 -1.00 -2.55 -4.00
C THR A 139 -2.35 -2.61 -3.30
N PHE A 140 -3.00 -1.49 -3.01
CA PHE A 140 -4.40 -1.42 -2.56
C PHE A 140 -5.22 -0.68 -3.62
N PRO A 141 -6.31 -1.27 -4.15
CA PRO A 141 -7.12 -0.67 -5.20
C PRO A 141 -7.81 0.62 -4.72
N CYS A 142 -8.30 1.40 -5.68
CA CYS A 142 -9.23 2.48 -5.41
C CYS A 142 -10.56 1.94 -4.84
N GLY A 143 -11.33 2.82 -4.21
CA GLY A 143 -12.61 2.50 -3.58
C GLY A 143 -13.28 3.75 -3.02
N ASP A 144 -14.45 3.55 -2.43
CA ASP A 144 -15.38 4.59 -1.98
C ASP A 144 -15.84 4.35 -0.52
#